data_AF-A0A515KQE7-F1
#
_entry.id   AF-A0A515KQE7-F1
#
_cell.length_a   1.000
_cell.length_b   1.000
_cell.length_c   1.000
_cell.angle_alpha   90.00
_cell.angle_beta   90.00
_cell.angle_gamma   90.00
#
_symmetry.space_group_name_H-M   'P 1'
#
loop_
_entity.id
_entity.type
_entity.pdbx_description
1 polymer ?
#
loop_
_entity_poly.entity_id
_entity_poly.type
_entity_poly.pdbx_seq_one_letter_code
_entity_poly.pdbx_strand_id
1 'polypeptide(L)'
;MKFSAGKAVRKWAFWRWGRGQSGAAAMLAVLLLAATPAQAYLTAGRVPLPMPRPAEAPEVEQPTPADADKPAEPEKPAAEQRPAGPPPPSACRLALTDAIAIAPSVPDIKGPGACGGPDLVHLEAVILADKTRVPLKPGGTMRCAMATAVADWIRTDMAPLAASLGTRLVELDNFDSFDCRGRNRVAGAKLSEHGRANALDIRGLKFGNGQSLALTERDTPRASREQVLRSMCTRFSTVLGPGSDGYHEDHIHIDLAERRGNYKLCQWDVWDPLPPIAPLLPAERPADAPPRESAEPVAQTPPQPTPAEQPAAAAAVEPEVEVEQEAGEPRPAPVKRKAKAKPRKRRAEHPPFPIFR
;
A
#
# COMPACT_ATOMS: atom_id res chain seq x y z
N MET A 1 -45.98 45.80 9.55
CA MET A 1 -46.09 45.43 10.98
C MET A 1 -45.30 44.13 11.16
N LYS A 2 -44.05 44.15 11.63
CA LYS A 2 -43.56 44.04 13.03
C LYS A 2 -43.84 42.67 13.71
N PHE A 3 -42.74 41.95 14.00
CA PHE A 3 -42.49 40.87 15.01
C PHE A 3 -43.22 39.51 14.82
N SER A 4 -42.73 38.32 15.23
CA SER A 4 -41.63 37.90 16.10
C SER A 4 -41.22 36.45 15.80
N ALA A 5 -39.96 36.11 16.11
CA ALA A 5 -39.44 34.76 16.20
C ALA A 5 -39.89 34.03 17.50
N GLY A 6 -39.96 32.70 17.45
CA GLY A 6 -40.11 31.81 18.62
C GLY A 6 -39.30 30.53 18.45
N LYS A 7 -38.31 30.33 19.31
CA LYS A 7 -37.44 29.14 19.38
C LYS A 7 -38.14 28.01 20.14
N ALA A 8 -37.98 26.76 19.71
CA ALA A 8 -38.28 25.59 20.53
C ALA A 8 -37.11 24.59 20.52
N VAL A 9 -36.58 24.33 21.71
CA VAL A 9 -35.49 23.42 22.03
C VAL A 9 -36.07 22.02 22.25
N ARG A 10 -35.52 20.99 21.58
CA ARG A 10 -35.84 19.58 21.87
C ARG A 10 -34.67 18.93 22.61
N LYS A 11 -34.95 18.51 23.85
CA LYS A 11 -34.05 17.74 24.74
C LYS A 11 -34.09 16.26 24.35
N TRP A 12 -32.92 15.63 24.26
CA TRP A 12 -32.76 14.17 24.18
C TRP A 12 -32.58 13.60 25.59
N ALA A 13 -33.34 12.56 25.91
CA ALA A 13 -33.27 11.84 27.18
C ALA A 13 -32.20 10.73 27.10
N PHE A 14 -31.28 10.74 28.07
CA PHE A 14 -30.31 9.68 28.33
C PHE A 14 -30.95 8.60 29.20
N TRP A 15 -30.87 7.33 28.76
CA TRP A 15 -31.15 6.17 29.61
C TRP A 15 -29.92 5.81 30.46
N ARG A 16 -30.14 5.69 31.78
CA ARG A 16 -29.20 5.16 32.78
C ARG A 16 -29.28 3.63 32.75
N TRP A 17 -28.15 2.95 32.68
CA TRP A 17 -28.04 1.56 33.14
C TRP A 17 -27.34 1.54 34.50
N GLY A 18 -27.94 0.80 35.43
CA GLY A 18 -27.56 0.71 36.84
C GLY A 18 -26.30 -0.11 37.09
N ARG A 19 -25.69 0.21 38.24
CA ARG A 19 -24.63 -0.54 38.93
C ARG A 19 -25.18 -1.83 39.52
N GLY A 20 -24.39 -2.89 39.43
CA GLY A 20 -24.40 -4.04 40.34
C GLY A 20 -22.96 -4.53 40.44
N GLN A 21 -22.41 -4.52 41.65
CA GLN A 21 -21.01 -4.76 41.99
C GLN A 21 -20.99 -5.85 43.06
N SER A 22 -20.21 -6.92 42.85
CA SER A 22 -19.70 -7.94 43.81
C SER A 22 -19.05 -9.04 42.96
N GLY A 23 -17.87 -9.59 43.16
CA GLY A 23 -16.81 -9.47 44.16
C GLY A 23 -15.56 -10.13 43.55
N ALA A 24 -14.39 -9.77 44.06
CA ALA A 24 -13.08 -10.22 43.58
C ALA A 24 -12.65 -11.54 44.24
N ALA A 25 -11.76 -12.29 43.58
CA ALA A 25 -10.49 -12.81 44.14
C ALA A 25 -9.77 -13.69 43.09
N ALA A 26 -8.44 -13.57 43.03
CA ALA A 26 -7.58 -13.98 41.92
C ALA A 26 -6.72 -15.24 42.13
N MET A 27 -5.68 -15.40 41.34
CA MET A 27 -4.77 -16.54 41.39
C MET A 27 -3.78 -16.44 42.55
N LEU A 28 -3.35 -17.59 43.09
CA LEU A 28 -1.91 -17.85 43.16
C LEU A 28 -1.55 -19.33 43.01
N ALA A 29 -0.41 -19.52 42.33
CA ALA A 29 0.16 -20.73 41.77
C ALA A 29 0.58 -21.80 42.79
N VAL A 30 0.63 -23.07 42.36
CA VAL A 30 1.89 -23.85 42.30
C VAL A 30 1.76 -24.89 41.18
N LEU A 31 2.56 -24.74 40.12
CA LEU A 31 2.84 -25.80 39.16
C LEU A 31 4.34 -26.09 39.28
N LEU A 32 4.65 -27.11 40.07
CA LEU A 32 5.96 -27.74 40.15
C LEU A 32 6.17 -28.51 38.84
N LEU A 33 6.88 -27.89 37.90
CA LEU A 33 7.49 -28.58 36.77
C LEU A 33 9.00 -28.44 36.89
N ALA A 34 9.58 -29.55 37.33
CA ALA A 34 10.92 -30.04 37.04
C ALA A 34 11.96 -28.98 36.65
N ALA A 35 12.79 -28.63 37.63
CA ALA A 35 14.18 -28.27 37.36
C ALA A 35 14.88 -29.49 36.74
N THR A 36 14.78 -29.65 35.43
CA THR A 36 15.82 -30.32 34.67
C THR A 36 17.00 -29.35 34.61
N PRO A 37 18.21 -29.73 35.05
CA PRO A 37 19.38 -28.94 34.75
C PRO A 37 19.58 -29.04 33.24
N ALA A 38 19.12 -28.04 32.50
CA ALA A 38 19.74 -27.71 31.24
C ALA A 38 21.19 -27.37 31.60
N GLN A 39 22.05 -28.38 31.52
CA GLN A 39 23.48 -28.20 31.40
C GLN A 39 23.66 -27.29 30.19
N ALA A 40 23.75 -25.99 30.47
CA ALA A 40 24.44 -25.06 29.63
C ALA A 40 25.83 -25.66 29.47
N TYR A 41 26.03 -26.38 28.37
CA TYR A 41 27.33 -26.50 27.79
C TYR A 41 27.77 -25.07 27.51
N LEU A 42 28.45 -24.47 28.49
CA LEU A 42 29.42 -23.42 28.27
C LEU A 42 30.50 -24.06 27.40
N THR A 43 30.23 -24.19 26.11
CA THR A 43 31.30 -24.09 25.14
C THR A 43 31.75 -22.64 25.23
N ALA A 44 32.77 -22.43 26.07
CA ALA A 44 33.63 -21.27 25.97
C ALA A 44 34.26 -21.32 24.57
N GLY A 45 33.51 -20.85 23.58
CA GLY A 45 34.05 -20.46 22.29
C GLY A 45 34.99 -19.30 22.60
N ARG A 46 36.27 -19.63 22.78
CA ARG A 46 37.35 -18.65 22.75
C ARG A 46 37.22 -17.92 21.42
N VAL A 47 36.63 -16.73 21.44
CA VAL A 47 36.85 -15.76 20.37
C VAL A 47 38.37 -15.55 20.36
N PRO A 48 39.10 -15.95 19.30
CA PRO A 48 40.52 -15.69 19.26
C PRO A 48 40.69 -14.17 19.27
N LEU A 49 41.44 -13.66 20.25
CA LEU A 49 41.92 -12.30 20.16
C LEU A 49 42.66 -12.15 18.82
N PRO A 50 42.49 -11.03 18.10
CA PRO A 50 43.26 -10.79 16.89
C PRO A 50 44.75 -10.94 17.19
N MET A 51 45.45 -11.73 16.37
CA MET A 51 46.89 -11.95 16.54
C MET A 51 47.61 -10.60 16.52
N PRO A 52 48.64 -10.40 17.35
CA PRO A 52 49.50 -9.24 17.20
C PRO A 52 50.09 -9.21 15.79
N ARG A 53 50.11 -8.01 15.20
CA ARG A 53 50.71 -7.75 13.89
C ARG A 53 52.14 -8.33 13.86
N PRO A 54 52.53 -9.13 12.86
CA PRO A 54 53.89 -9.61 12.70
C PRO A 54 54.89 -8.45 12.73
N ALA A 55 56.07 -8.67 13.31
CA ALA A 55 57.14 -7.68 13.46
C ALA A 55 57.80 -7.23 12.13
N GLU A 56 57.30 -7.69 10.98
CA GLU A 56 57.74 -7.32 9.64
C GLU A 56 56.54 -6.85 8.79
N ALA A 57 55.90 -5.76 9.23
CA ALA A 57 55.07 -4.94 8.35
C ALA A 57 55.82 -3.63 8.10
N PRO A 58 55.89 -3.12 6.85
CA PRO A 58 56.65 -1.93 6.56
C PRO A 58 56.09 -0.76 7.36
N GLU A 59 56.99 -0.10 8.08
CA GLU A 59 56.73 1.09 8.86
C GLU A 59 56.26 2.20 7.92
N VAL A 60 55.13 2.83 8.25
CA VAL A 60 54.70 4.04 7.55
C VAL A 60 55.69 5.13 7.96
N GLU A 61 56.62 5.45 7.06
CA GLU A 61 57.53 6.58 7.21
C GLU A 61 56.72 7.85 7.49
N GLN A 62 56.87 8.37 8.70
CA GLN A 62 56.51 9.75 8.99
C GLN A 62 57.50 10.64 8.24
N PRO A 63 57.05 11.67 7.51
CA PRO A 63 57.96 12.56 6.82
C PRO A 63 58.78 13.33 7.86
N THR A 64 60.10 13.21 7.77
CA THR A 64 61.04 14.02 8.54
C THR A 64 61.10 15.43 7.95
N PRO A 65 61.32 16.48 8.77
CA PRO A 65 61.42 17.85 8.29
C PRO A 65 62.85 18.08 7.77
N ALA A 66 63.15 17.57 6.58
CA ALA A 66 64.46 17.76 5.95
C ALA A 66 64.38 17.68 4.42
N ASP A 67 63.41 18.38 3.81
CA ASP A 67 63.44 18.69 2.38
C ASP A 67 62.81 20.08 2.15
N ALA A 68 63.42 21.08 2.78
CA ALA A 68 63.20 22.49 2.47
C ALA A 68 64.33 22.97 1.56
N ASP A 69 64.38 22.48 0.33
CA ASP A 69 64.96 23.18 -0.83
C ASP A 69 64.85 22.32 -2.09
N LYS A 70 63.66 22.32 -2.71
CA LYS A 70 63.50 21.94 -4.11
C LYS A 70 62.62 22.98 -4.80
N PRO A 71 63.08 23.64 -5.88
CA PRO A 71 62.26 24.61 -6.60
C PRO A 71 60.99 23.94 -7.11
N ALA A 72 59.83 24.49 -6.71
CA ALA A 72 58.53 24.06 -7.16
C ALA A 72 58.43 24.21 -8.69
N GLU A 73 58.19 23.10 -9.38
CA GLU A 73 57.70 23.10 -10.75
C GLU A 73 56.32 23.77 -10.76
N PRO A 74 56.03 24.71 -11.68
CA PRO A 74 54.81 25.51 -11.60
C PRO A 74 53.57 24.61 -11.65
N GLU A 75 52.82 24.59 -10.55
CA GLU A 75 51.53 23.93 -10.46
C GLU A 75 50.63 24.44 -11.59
N LYS A 76 50.30 23.52 -12.50
CA LYS A 76 49.30 23.72 -13.53
C LYS A 76 48.02 24.16 -12.82
N PRO A 77 47.44 25.34 -13.12
CA PRO A 77 46.30 25.83 -12.38
C PRO A 77 45.18 24.81 -12.41
N ALA A 78 44.67 24.49 -11.22
CA ALA A 78 43.54 23.59 -11.01
C ALA A 78 42.44 23.95 -12.02
N ALA A 79 42.20 23.02 -12.95
CA ALA A 79 41.11 23.15 -13.88
C ALA A 79 39.82 23.28 -13.08
N GLU A 80 39.24 24.47 -13.12
CA GLU A 80 37.94 24.79 -12.57
C GLU A 80 36.96 23.73 -13.06
N GLN A 81 36.52 22.87 -12.13
CA GLN A 81 35.54 21.82 -12.41
C GLN A 81 34.24 22.51 -12.80
N ARG A 82 34.07 22.70 -14.11
CA ARG A 82 32.77 23.03 -14.69
C ARG A 82 31.76 22.02 -14.13
N PRO A 83 30.58 22.47 -13.67
CA PRO A 83 29.54 21.55 -13.24
C PRO A 83 29.28 20.57 -14.37
N ALA A 84 29.40 19.27 -14.07
CA ALA A 84 29.11 18.23 -15.03
C ALA A 84 27.71 18.49 -15.62
N GLY A 85 27.60 18.47 -16.94
CA GLY A 85 26.31 18.55 -17.60
C GLY A 85 25.36 17.46 -17.08
N PRO A 86 24.04 17.59 -17.33
CA PRO A 86 23.11 16.54 -16.94
C PRO A 86 23.58 15.18 -17.48
N PRO A 87 23.44 14.10 -16.68
CA PRO A 87 23.89 12.79 -17.12
C PRO A 87 23.22 12.42 -18.45
N PRO A 88 23.91 11.66 -19.32
CA PRO A 88 23.30 11.21 -20.57
C PRO A 88 22.03 10.40 -20.29
N PRO A 89 21.05 10.41 -21.21
CA PRO A 89 19.81 9.65 -21.06
C PRO A 89 20.09 8.15 -20.92
N SER A 90 19.26 7.46 -20.13
CA SER A 90 19.35 6.01 -19.97
C SER A 90 19.05 5.26 -21.27
N ALA A 91 19.42 3.98 -21.35
CA ALA A 91 19.06 3.13 -22.50
C ALA A 91 17.53 3.04 -22.69
N CYS A 92 16.75 3.03 -21.60
CA CYS A 92 15.30 3.06 -21.68
C CYS A 92 14.80 4.37 -22.33
N ARG A 93 15.38 5.50 -21.94
CA ARG A 93 15.02 6.82 -22.50
C ARG A 93 15.36 6.92 -23.98
N LEU A 94 16.48 6.35 -24.39
CA LEU A 94 16.87 6.29 -25.79
C LEU A 94 15.94 5.37 -26.60
N ALA A 95 15.42 4.30 -26.00
CA ALA A 95 14.47 3.40 -26.65
C ALA A 95 13.06 4.02 -26.74
N LEU A 96 12.63 4.80 -25.75
CA LEU A 96 11.33 5.48 -25.72
C LEU A 96 11.33 6.75 -26.59
N THR A 97 11.51 6.55 -27.90
CA THR A 97 11.57 7.63 -28.89
C THR A 97 10.22 8.34 -29.09
N ASP A 98 10.26 9.51 -29.74
CA ASP A 98 9.06 10.27 -30.11
C ASP A 98 8.11 9.52 -31.07
N ALA A 99 8.58 8.45 -31.72
CA ALA A 99 7.74 7.55 -32.51
C ALA A 99 6.92 6.56 -31.66
N ILE A 100 7.25 6.43 -30.37
CA ILE A 100 6.60 5.53 -29.41
C ILE A 100 5.79 6.31 -28.39
N ALA A 101 6.34 7.37 -27.80
CA ALA A 101 5.65 8.14 -26.78
C ALA A 101 6.16 9.58 -26.67
N ILE A 102 5.27 10.48 -26.24
CA ILE A 102 5.63 11.81 -25.74
C ILE A 102 5.81 11.65 -24.23
N ALA A 103 7.06 11.54 -23.80
CA ALA A 103 7.43 11.31 -22.42
C ALA A 103 8.66 12.13 -22.05
N PRO A 104 8.58 13.46 -21.82
CA PRO A 104 9.71 14.26 -21.38
C PRO A 104 10.36 13.72 -20.11
N SER A 105 11.69 13.87 -20.00
CA SER A 105 12.43 13.43 -18.81
C SER A 105 12.09 14.30 -17.61
N VAL A 106 12.00 13.68 -16.45
CA VAL A 106 11.80 14.34 -15.15
C VAL A 106 13.05 14.07 -14.30
N PRO A 107 13.55 15.06 -13.53
CA PRO A 107 14.65 14.83 -12.61
C PRO A 107 14.37 13.70 -11.62
N ASP A 108 15.41 13.02 -11.18
CA ASP A 108 15.31 12.01 -10.13
C ASP A 108 14.61 12.58 -8.88
N ILE A 109 13.60 11.86 -8.39
CA ILE A 109 12.90 12.22 -7.16
C ILE A 109 13.48 11.38 -6.02
N LYS A 110 13.92 12.03 -4.94
CA LYS A 110 14.43 11.38 -3.72
C LYS A 110 13.62 11.84 -2.52
N GLY A 111 12.64 11.03 -2.15
CA GLY A 111 11.79 11.23 -0.97
C GLY A 111 12.07 10.23 0.15
N PRO A 112 11.38 10.37 1.30
CA PRO A 112 11.52 9.45 2.42
C PRO A 112 11.11 8.02 2.03
N GLY A 113 11.74 7.01 2.66
CA GLY A 113 11.31 5.61 2.53
C GLY A 113 11.44 5.01 1.12
N ALA A 114 12.41 5.49 0.32
CA ALA A 114 12.60 5.14 -1.10
C ALA A 114 11.54 5.72 -2.06
N CYS A 115 10.85 6.78 -1.65
CA CYS A 115 9.93 7.50 -2.51
C CYS A 115 10.65 8.16 -3.70
N GLY A 116 10.04 8.08 -4.87
CA GLY A 116 10.59 8.51 -6.15
C GLY A 116 11.45 7.43 -6.78
N GLY A 117 12.48 7.88 -7.50
CA GLY A 117 13.36 7.02 -8.25
C GLY A 117 14.24 7.76 -9.24
N PRO A 118 15.27 7.08 -9.76
CA PRO A 118 15.96 7.51 -10.96
C PRO A 118 15.15 7.26 -12.23
N ASP A 119 15.60 7.87 -13.33
CA ASP A 119 15.13 7.61 -14.69
C ASP A 119 13.62 7.83 -14.88
N LEU A 120 13.15 8.98 -14.40
CA LEU A 120 11.74 9.36 -14.42
C LEU A 120 11.37 10.10 -15.70
N VAL A 121 10.12 9.93 -16.08
CA VAL A 121 9.51 10.55 -17.25
C VAL A 121 8.12 11.03 -16.88
N HIS A 122 7.63 12.05 -17.59
CA HIS A 122 6.23 12.44 -17.54
C HIS A 122 5.55 11.95 -18.81
N LEU A 123 4.88 10.81 -18.76
CA LEU A 123 4.20 10.23 -19.91
C LEU A 123 2.92 11.00 -20.21
N GLU A 124 2.93 11.76 -21.32
CA GLU A 124 1.79 12.56 -21.76
C GLU A 124 0.93 11.82 -22.79
N ALA A 125 1.56 11.04 -23.66
CA ALA A 125 0.86 10.30 -24.69
C ALA A 125 1.69 9.16 -25.28
N VAL A 126 0.99 8.18 -25.82
CA VAL A 126 1.56 7.11 -26.64
C VAL A 126 1.26 7.41 -28.11
N ILE A 127 2.26 7.25 -28.96
CA ILE A 127 2.12 7.37 -30.42
C ILE A 127 1.84 5.97 -30.96
N LEU A 128 0.85 5.82 -31.83
CA LEU A 128 0.51 4.56 -32.49
C LEU A 128 1.27 4.41 -33.82
N ALA A 129 1.19 3.23 -34.44
CA ALA A 129 1.89 2.94 -35.70
C ALA A 129 1.44 3.84 -36.86
N ASP A 130 0.17 4.27 -36.85
CA ASP A 130 -0.42 5.22 -37.80
C ASP A 130 -0.10 6.70 -37.46
N LYS A 131 0.79 6.94 -36.47
CA LYS A 131 1.15 8.25 -35.92
C LYS A 131 0.02 8.95 -35.16
N THR A 132 -1.08 8.28 -34.87
CA THR A 132 -2.13 8.81 -34.00
C THR A 132 -1.60 8.93 -32.57
N ARG A 133 -1.89 10.05 -31.92
CA ARG A 133 -1.57 10.29 -30.51
C ARG A 133 -2.71 9.80 -29.61
N VAL A 134 -2.40 8.91 -28.67
CA VAL A 134 -3.27 8.50 -27.57
C VAL A 134 -2.79 9.19 -26.29
N PRO A 135 -3.36 10.35 -25.90
CA PRO A 135 -3.04 11.01 -24.64
C PRO A 135 -3.39 10.14 -23.42
N LEU A 136 -2.55 10.25 -22.39
CA LEU A 136 -2.91 9.90 -21.02
C LEU A 136 -3.45 11.16 -20.36
N LYS A 137 -4.66 11.10 -19.79
CA LYS A 137 -5.28 12.26 -19.15
C LYS A 137 -5.64 11.99 -17.69
N PRO A 138 -5.06 12.73 -16.73
CA PRO A 138 -3.90 13.63 -16.90
C PRO A 138 -2.63 12.85 -17.28
N GLY A 139 -1.59 13.55 -17.75
CA GLY A 139 -0.26 12.95 -17.92
C GLY A 139 0.30 12.46 -16.59
N GLY A 140 1.15 11.42 -16.62
CA GLY A 140 1.60 10.73 -15.43
C GLY A 140 3.12 10.73 -15.25
N THR A 141 3.60 10.96 -14.02
CA THR A 141 5.03 10.80 -13.69
C THR A 141 5.31 9.35 -13.30
N MET A 142 6.25 8.72 -13.98
CA MET A 142 6.61 7.32 -13.75
C MET A 142 8.06 7.04 -14.17
N ARG A 143 8.61 5.90 -13.75
CA ARG A 143 9.89 5.39 -14.26
C ARG A 143 9.78 5.10 -15.73
N CYS A 144 10.87 5.29 -16.46
CA CYS A 144 10.93 5.01 -17.89
C CYS A 144 10.46 3.57 -18.21
N ALA A 145 10.89 2.58 -17.42
CA ALA A 145 10.45 1.19 -17.61
C ALA A 145 8.92 1.01 -17.51
N MET A 146 8.27 1.69 -16.56
CA MET A 146 6.81 1.68 -16.44
C MET A 146 6.15 2.37 -17.63
N ALA A 147 6.68 3.52 -18.07
CA ALA A 147 6.18 4.22 -19.26
C ALA A 147 6.28 3.36 -20.52
N THR A 148 7.39 2.64 -20.70
CA THR A 148 7.58 1.69 -21.79
C THR A 148 6.55 0.57 -21.75
N ALA A 149 6.32 -0.04 -20.58
CA ALA A 149 5.32 -1.10 -20.42
C ALA A 149 3.89 -0.61 -20.75
N VAL A 150 3.55 0.62 -20.34
CA VAL A 150 2.26 1.25 -20.67
C VAL A 150 2.15 1.56 -22.16
N ALA A 151 3.21 2.09 -22.78
CA ALA A 151 3.25 2.38 -24.22
C ALA A 151 3.07 1.11 -25.05
N ASP A 152 3.77 0.03 -24.69
CA ASP A 152 3.67 -1.26 -25.36
C ASP A 152 2.27 -1.87 -25.19
N TRP A 153 1.69 -1.81 -24.00
CA TRP A 153 0.32 -2.27 -23.75
C TRP A 153 -0.72 -1.51 -24.59
N ILE A 154 -0.61 -0.18 -24.67
CA ILE A 154 -1.51 0.63 -25.48
C ILE A 154 -1.39 0.28 -26.96
N ARG A 155 -0.16 0.18 -27.47
CA ARG A 155 0.12 -0.06 -28.90
C ARG A 155 -0.26 -1.47 -29.34
N THR A 156 0.01 -2.47 -28.52
CA THR A 156 -0.14 -3.88 -28.89
C THR A 156 -1.48 -4.48 -28.50
N ASP A 157 -2.14 -3.98 -27.45
CA ASP A 157 -3.40 -4.58 -26.95
C ASP A 157 -4.58 -3.63 -27.08
N MET A 158 -4.47 -2.38 -26.61
CA MET A 158 -5.61 -1.48 -26.53
C MET A 158 -6.00 -0.85 -27.87
N ALA A 159 -5.02 -0.50 -28.71
CA ALA A 159 -5.30 -0.02 -30.06
C ALA A 159 -5.96 -1.12 -30.93
N PRO A 160 -5.48 -2.38 -30.95
CA PRO A 160 -6.18 -3.48 -31.62
C PRO A 160 -7.56 -3.80 -31.02
N LEU A 161 -7.72 -3.72 -29.70
CA LEU A 161 -9.03 -3.85 -29.06
C LEU A 161 -10.01 -2.81 -29.61
N ALA A 162 -9.62 -1.53 -29.65
CA ALA A 162 -10.47 -0.48 -30.22
C ALA A 162 -10.82 -0.76 -31.71
N ALA A 163 -9.83 -1.19 -32.49
CA ALA A 163 -10.04 -1.55 -33.90
C ALA A 163 -11.04 -2.71 -34.07
N SER A 164 -10.97 -3.72 -33.21
CA SER A 164 -11.93 -4.85 -33.22
C SER A 164 -13.36 -4.43 -32.89
N LEU A 165 -13.52 -3.32 -32.16
CA LEU A 165 -14.81 -2.69 -31.87
C LEU A 165 -15.26 -1.72 -32.98
N GLY A 166 -14.56 -1.68 -34.12
CA GLY A 166 -14.88 -0.79 -35.24
C GLY A 166 -14.61 0.68 -34.95
N THR A 167 -13.75 0.99 -33.98
CA THR A 167 -13.41 2.36 -33.56
C THR A 167 -11.90 2.51 -33.39
N ARG A 168 -11.44 3.67 -32.92
CA ARG A 168 -10.03 3.94 -32.63
C ARG A 168 -9.86 4.39 -31.20
N LEU A 169 -8.75 4.02 -30.58
CA LEU A 169 -8.38 4.53 -29.25
C LEU A 169 -7.96 5.99 -29.36
N VAL A 170 -8.49 6.86 -28.49
CA VAL A 170 -8.16 8.29 -28.49
C VAL A 170 -7.73 8.83 -27.14
N GLU A 171 -7.89 8.07 -26.06
CA GLU A 171 -7.48 8.51 -24.71
C GLU A 171 -7.37 7.31 -23.76
N LEU A 172 -6.36 7.36 -22.88
CA LEU A 172 -6.34 6.62 -21.63
C LEU A 172 -6.74 7.55 -20.49
N ASP A 173 -7.78 7.17 -19.73
CA ASP A 173 -8.22 7.89 -18.53
C ASP A 173 -7.37 7.44 -17.34
N ASN A 174 -6.35 8.24 -17.03
CA ASN A 174 -5.42 8.04 -15.94
C ASN A 174 -6.03 8.57 -14.64
N PHE A 175 -5.98 7.77 -13.57
CA PHE A 175 -6.48 8.17 -12.27
C PHE A 175 -5.39 8.67 -11.33
N ASP A 176 -4.27 7.95 -11.25
CA ASP A 176 -3.13 8.25 -10.38
C ASP A 176 -1.86 7.64 -10.97
N SER A 177 -0.71 8.27 -10.74
CA SER A 177 0.59 7.80 -11.26
C SER A 177 1.66 7.86 -10.18
N PHE A 178 2.15 9.05 -9.84
CA PHE A 178 3.11 9.24 -8.76
C PHE A 178 2.46 9.91 -7.55
N ASP A 179 2.43 9.19 -6.42
CA ASP A 179 1.99 9.70 -5.13
C ASP A 179 2.87 9.11 -4.02
N CYS A 180 3.60 9.97 -3.32
CA CYS A 180 4.61 9.63 -2.32
C CYS A 180 3.98 9.18 -1.00
N ARG A 181 3.42 7.96 -0.97
CA ARG A 181 2.65 7.44 0.18
C ARG A 181 2.83 5.94 0.42
N GLY A 182 2.49 5.53 1.65
CA GLY A 182 2.31 4.12 2.01
C GLY A 182 1.16 3.48 1.22
N ARG A 183 1.21 2.15 1.08
CA ARG A 183 0.14 1.36 0.47
C ARG A 183 -1.20 1.64 1.15
N ASN A 184 -2.24 1.72 0.34
CA ASN A 184 -3.63 1.96 0.76
C ASN A 184 -3.80 3.22 1.62
N ARG A 185 -2.87 4.19 1.49
CA ARG A 185 -2.80 5.44 2.28
C ARG A 185 -2.66 5.20 3.80
N VAL A 186 -2.21 4.00 4.20
CA VAL A 186 -1.99 3.64 5.61
C VAL A 186 -0.62 4.14 6.07
N ALA A 187 -0.61 4.95 7.13
CA ALA A 187 0.62 5.47 7.73
C ALA A 187 1.49 4.33 8.29
N GLY A 188 2.78 4.33 7.95
CA GLY A 188 3.73 3.29 8.38
C GLY A 188 3.66 1.98 7.59
N ALA A 189 2.72 1.83 6.65
CA ALA A 189 2.71 0.70 5.74
C ALA A 189 3.90 0.73 4.76
N LYS A 190 4.18 -0.42 4.13
CA LYS A 190 5.14 -0.49 3.02
C LYS A 190 4.84 0.57 1.97
N LEU A 191 5.87 1.18 1.40
CA LEU A 191 5.72 2.17 0.32
C LEU A 191 4.90 1.58 -0.85
N SER A 192 3.98 2.38 -1.39
CA SER A 192 3.23 2.05 -2.60
C SER A 192 4.14 2.04 -3.83
N GLU A 193 3.79 1.28 -4.86
CA GLU A 193 4.49 1.38 -6.15
C GLU A 193 4.23 2.75 -6.83
N HIS A 194 3.10 3.41 -6.55
CA HIS A 194 2.92 4.84 -6.89
C HIS A 194 4.00 5.71 -6.26
N GLY A 195 4.34 5.43 -5.00
CA GLY A 195 5.40 6.14 -4.29
C GLY A 195 6.78 5.88 -4.89
N ARG A 196 6.95 4.79 -5.65
CA ARG A 196 8.18 4.46 -6.39
C ARG A 196 8.13 4.92 -7.84
N ALA A 197 7.10 5.67 -8.24
CA ALA A 197 6.82 6.03 -9.63
C ALA A 197 6.76 4.80 -10.56
N ASN A 198 6.28 3.66 -10.04
CA ASN A 198 6.32 2.35 -10.70
C ASN A 198 4.93 1.74 -10.89
N ALA A 199 3.88 2.58 -10.86
CA ALA A 199 2.49 2.18 -10.99
C ALA A 199 1.66 3.21 -11.76
N LEU A 200 0.47 2.78 -12.19
CA LEU A 200 -0.54 3.59 -12.84
C LEU A 200 -1.93 3.07 -12.44
N ASP A 201 -2.82 3.97 -12.07
CA ASP A 201 -4.24 3.68 -11.84
C ASP A 201 -5.04 4.14 -13.06
N ILE A 202 -5.93 3.30 -13.58
CA ILE A 202 -6.65 3.54 -14.83
C ILE A 202 -8.16 3.40 -14.59
N ARG A 203 -8.95 4.38 -15.06
CA ARG A 203 -10.42 4.29 -15.02
C ARG A 203 -11.02 3.69 -16.27
N GLY A 204 -10.44 3.99 -17.43
CA GLY A 204 -11.07 3.69 -18.71
C GLY A 204 -10.28 4.10 -19.93
N LEU A 205 -10.88 3.79 -21.08
CA LEU A 205 -10.41 4.17 -22.42
C LEU A 205 -11.50 5.00 -23.09
N LYS A 206 -11.12 5.99 -23.90
CA LYS A 206 -12.06 6.70 -24.77
C LYS A 206 -11.78 6.39 -26.22
N PHE A 207 -12.85 6.32 -27.00
CA PHE A 207 -12.81 5.93 -28.40
C PHE A 207 -13.24 7.07 -29.33
N GLY A 208 -12.81 6.99 -30.58
CA GLY A 208 -13.04 8.03 -31.60
C GLY A 208 -14.51 8.21 -31.99
N ASN A 209 -15.37 7.25 -31.66
CA ASN A 209 -16.82 7.33 -31.84
C ASN A 209 -17.56 8.00 -30.65
N GLY A 210 -16.81 8.54 -29.67
CA GLY A 210 -17.37 9.22 -28.49
C GLY A 210 -17.75 8.28 -27.35
N GLN A 211 -17.69 6.96 -27.54
CA GLN A 211 -17.91 6.00 -26.47
C GLN A 211 -16.67 5.88 -25.56
N SER A 212 -16.91 5.42 -24.33
CA SER A 212 -15.86 5.07 -23.37
C SER A 212 -16.01 3.62 -22.90
N LEU A 213 -14.89 2.96 -22.68
CA LEU A 213 -14.82 1.69 -21.95
C LEU A 213 -14.41 2.00 -20.51
N ALA A 214 -15.38 2.09 -19.60
CA ALA A 214 -15.08 2.18 -18.17
C ALA A 214 -14.72 0.78 -17.63
N LEU A 215 -13.64 0.66 -16.87
CA LEU A 215 -13.11 -0.65 -16.48
C LEU A 215 -13.86 -1.26 -15.28
N THR A 216 -14.44 -0.41 -14.42
CA THR A 216 -15.13 -0.85 -13.20
C THR A 216 -16.65 -0.84 -13.30
N GLU A 217 -17.21 -0.17 -14.31
CA GLU A 217 -18.66 -0.03 -14.45
C GLU A 217 -19.30 -1.31 -15.00
N ARG A 218 -20.38 -1.75 -14.34
CA ARG A 218 -21.05 -3.01 -14.66
C ARG A 218 -21.91 -2.92 -15.93
N ASP A 219 -22.32 -1.72 -16.32
CA ASP A 219 -23.04 -1.46 -17.58
C ASP A 219 -22.15 -1.54 -18.83
N THR A 220 -20.82 -1.54 -18.63
CA THR A 220 -19.85 -1.71 -19.70
C THR A 220 -19.74 -3.19 -20.09
N PRO A 221 -19.69 -3.54 -21.40
CA PRO A 221 -19.64 -4.93 -21.85
C PRO A 221 -18.55 -5.75 -21.16
N ARG A 222 -18.96 -6.83 -20.50
CA ARG A 222 -18.08 -7.74 -19.75
C ARG A 222 -16.94 -8.28 -20.61
N ALA A 223 -17.24 -8.72 -21.84
CA ALA A 223 -16.25 -9.29 -22.75
C ALA A 223 -15.06 -8.34 -23.02
N SER A 224 -15.34 -7.04 -23.20
CA SER A 224 -14.28 -6.03 -23.39
C SER A 224 -13.45 -5.83 -22.13
N ARG A 225 -14.09 -5.76 -20.95
CA ARG A 225 -13.39 -5.65 -19.66
C ARG A 225 -12.51 -6.89 -19.39
N GLU A 226 -13.00 -8.09 -19.68
CA GLU A 226 -12.20 -9.32 -19.55
C GLU A 226 -11.01 -9.37 -20.52
N GLN A 227 -11.15 -8.82 -21.73
CA GLN A 227 -10.02 -8.71 -22.66
C GLN A 227 -8.95 -7.75 -22.14
N VAL A 228 -9.37 -6.62 -21.56
CA VAL A 228 -8.46 -5.69 -20.88
C VAL A 228 -7.76 -6.39 -19.71
N LEU A 229 -8.51 -7.07 -18.84
CA LEU A 229 -7.96 -7.86 -17.72
C LEU A 229 -6.87 -8.83 -18.19
N ARG A 230 -7.16 -9.67 -19.19
CA ARG A 230 -6.19 -10.64 -19.74
C ARG A 230 -4.93 -9.95 -20.26
N SER A 231 -5.08 -8.83 -20.97
CA SER A 231 -3.94 -8.07 -21.50
C SER A 231 -3.06 -7.51 -20.37
N MET A 232 -3.67 -6.94 -19.34
CA MET A 232 -2.94 -6.35 -18.20
C MET A 232 -2.20 -7.43 -17.41
N CYS A 233 -2.87 -8.54 -17.09
CA CYS A 233 -2.25 -9.61 -16.30
C CYS A 233 -1.11 -10.32 -17.02
N THR A 234 -1.12 -10.29 -18.36
CA THR A 234 0.01 -10.79 -19.16
C THR A 234 1.24 -9.90 -18.99
N ARG A 235 1.06 -8.57 -18.94
CA ARG A 235 2.16 -7.59 -19.01
C ARG A 235 2.69 -7.16 -17.65
N PHE A 236 1.81 -6.80 -16.73
CA PHE A 236 2.17 -6.21 -15.46
C PHE A 236 2.43 -7.31 -14.41
N SER A 237 3.13 -6.97 -13.33
CA SER A 237 3.37 -7.91 -12.22
C SER A 237 2.30 -7.80 -11.14
N THR A 238 1.55 -6.69 -11.13
CA THR A 238 0.36 -6.51 -10.29
C THR A 238 -0.74 -5.91 -11.13
N VAL A 239 -1.94 -6.48 -11.03
CA VAL A 239 -3.20 -5.93 -11.52
C VAL A 239 -4.20 -6.07 -10.39
N LEU A 240 -4.68 -4.94 -9.86
CA LEU A 240 -5.71 -4.90 -8.82
C LEU A 240 -6.91 -4.12 -9.35
N GLY A 241 -8.10 -4.64 -9.15
CA GLY A 241 -9.35 -3.96 -9.47
C GLY A 241 -10.46 -4.36 -8.48
N PRO A 242 -11.73 -4.19 -8.86
CA PRO A 242 -12.86 -4.61 -8.03
C PRO A 242 -12.71 -6.04 -7.50
N GLY A 243 -13.02 -6.25 -6.22
CA GLY A 243 -12.92 -7.56 -5.55
C GLY A 243 -11.52 -7.95 -5.05
N SER A 244 -10.49 -7.12 -5.26
CA SER A 244 -9.13 -7.41 -4.79
C SER A 244 -8.93 -7.17 -3.30
N ASP A 245 -9.04 -5.92 -2.84
CA ASP A 245 -8.75 -5.51 -1.46
C ASP A 245 -9.64 -4.36 -0.95
N GLY A 246 -10.66 -3.96 -1.71
CA GLY A 246 -11.57 -2.87 -1.39
C GLY A 246 -11.03 -1.45 -1.64
N TYR A 247 -9.72 -1.28 -1.90
CA TYR A 247 -9.14 0.03 -2.25
C TYR A 247 -9.13 0.30 -3.75
N HIS A 248 -9.40 -0.70 -4.57
CA HIS A 248 -9.34 -0.66 -6.04
C HIS A 248 -10.72 -0.94 -6.68
N GLU A 249 -11.82 -0.54 -6.02
CA GLU A 249 -13.18 -0.81 -6.51
C GLU A 249 -13.61 0.12 -7.65
N ASP A 250 -12.95 1.26 -7.84
CA ASP A 250 -13.31 2.31 -8.81
C ASP A 250 -12.22 2.60 -9.86
N HIS A 251 -11.12 1.83 -9.86
CA HIS A 251 -10.04 1.92 -10.83
C HIS A 251 -9.26 0.60 -10.92
N ILE A 252 -8.46 0.46 -11.97
CA ILE A 252 -7.53 -0.65 -12.14
C ILE A 252 -6.10 -0.18 -11.89
N HIS A 253 -5.49 -0.71 -10.85
CA HIS A 253 -4.09 -0.49 -10.51
C HIS A 253 -3.20 -1.48 -11.24
N ILE A 254 -2.17 -0.96 -11.91
CA ILE A 254 -1.11 -1.76 -12.54
C ILE A 254 0.26 -1.33 -12.04
N ASP A 255 1.16 -2.28 -11.78
CA ASP A 255 2.55 -1.99 -11.41
C ASP A 255 3.56 -3.03 -11.94
N LEU A 256 4.84 -2.70 -11.81
CA LEU A 256 5.98 -3.58 -12.10
C LEU A 256 6.74 -3.97 -10.82
N ALA A 257 6.05 -4.15 -9.70
CA ALA A 257 6.66 -4.59 -8.45
C ALA A 257 7.39 -5.93 -8.64
N GLU A 258 8.66 -5.96 -8.24
CA GLU A 258 9.45 -7.18 -8.17
C GLU A 258 9.08 -7.95 -6.89
N ARG A 259 8.85 -9.26 -7.06
CA ARG A 259 8.52 -10.19 -5.97
C ARG A 259 9.40 -11.43 -6.07
N ARG A 260 9.60 -12.09 -4.93
CA ARG A 260 10.35 -13.35 -4.88
C ARG A 260 9.75 -14.36 -5.87
N GLY A 261 10.60 -14.95 -6.70
CA GLY A 261 10.18 -15.93 -7.70
C GLY A 261 9.35 -15.36 -8.85
N ASN A 262 9.41 -14.05 -9.11
CA ASN A 262 8.65 -13.37 -10.18
C ASN A 262 7.12 -13.58 -10.07
N TYR A 263 6.62 -13.76 -8.85
CA TYR A 263 5.19 -13.93 -8.61
C TYR A 263 4.40 -12.71 -9.12
N LYS A 264 3.37 -12.98 -9.91
CA LYS A 264 2.42 -11.99 -10.43
C LYS A 264 1.11 -12.04 -9.67
N LEU A 265 0.53 -10.87 -9.39
CA LEU A 265 -0.78 -10.73 -8.78
C LEU A 265 -1.76 -10.21 -9.84
N CYS A 266 -2.83 -10.96 -10.09
CA CYS A 266 -3.89 -10.58 -11.02
C CYS A 266 -5.22 -10.80 -10.30
N GLN A 267 -5.76 -9.75 -9.70
CA GLN A 267 -6.96 -9.77 -8.88
C GLN A 267 -7.89 -8.65 -9.32
N TRP A 268 -8.86 -8.98 -10.17
CA TRP A 268 -9.89 -8.06 -10.62
C TRP A 268 -11.08 -8.87 -11.09
N ASP A 269 -12.16 -8.80 -10.32
CA ASP A 269 -13.43 -9.43 -10.62
C ASP A 269 -14.19 -8.60 -11.67
N VAL A 270 -14.40 -9.21 -12.84
CA VAL A 270 -15.19 -8.59 -13.92
C VAL A 270 -16.65 -8.92 -13.70
N TRP A 271 -17.32 -8.08 -12.91
CA TRP A 271 -18.71 -8.27 -12.53
C TRP A 271 -19.69 -8.21 -13.72
N ASP A 272 -20.74 -9.02 -13.64
CA ASP A 272 -21.90 -8.95 -14.53
C ASP A 272 -22.70 -7.65 -14.33
N PRO A 273 -23.40 -7.19 -15.38
CA PRO A 273 -24.36 -6.09 -15.27
C PRO A 273 -25.38 -6.39 -14.17
N LEU A 274 -25.73 -5.36 -13.40
CA LEU A 274 -26.84 -5.46 -12.47
C LEU A 274 -28.14 -5.66 -13.24
N PRO A 275 -29.10 -6.46 -12.73
CA PRO A 275 -30.39 -6.59 -13.37
C PRO A 275 -31.06 -5.21 -13.44
N PRO A 276 -31.71 -4.85 -14.56
CA PRO A 276 -32.30 -3.53 -14.76
C PRO A 276 -33.44 -3.24 -13.78
N ILE A 277 -34.06 -4.30 -13.25
CA ILE A 277 -35.07 -4.22 -12.20
C ILE A 277 -34.48 -4.98 -11.01
N ALA A 278 -34.28 -4.26 -9.89
CA ALA A 278 -33.96 -4.91 -8.64
C ALA A 278 -35.08 -5.91 -8.32
N PRO A 279 -34.80 -7.20 -8.08
CA PRO A 279 -35.83 -8.15 -7.71
C PRO A 279 -36.52 -7.61 -6.46
N LEU A 280 -37.82 -7.29 -6.59
CA LEU A 280 -38.58 -6.56 -5.58
C LEU A 280 -38.70 -7.35 -4.26
N LEU A 281 -38.45 -8.65 -4.31
CA LEU A 281 -38.42 -9.57 -3.18
C LEU A 281 -37.39 -10.69 -3.48
N PRO A 282 -36.84 -11.35 -2.44
CA PRO A 282 -36.11 -12.60 -2.63
C PRO A 282 -36.97 -13.56 -3.46
N ALA A 283 -36.34 -14.33 -4.36
CA ALA A 283 -37.03 -15.36 -5.12
C ALA A 283 -37.88 -16.23 -4.17
N GLU A 284 -39.11 -16.56 -4.59
CA GLU A 284 -39.95 -17.46 -3.81
C GLU A 284 -39.19 -18.76 -3.52
N ARG A 285 -39.30 -19.25 -2.28
CA ARG A 285 -38.63 -20.48 -1.88
C ARG A 285 -39.16 -21.61 -2.77
N PRO A 286 -38.30 -22.38 -3.45
CA PRO A 286 -38.74 -23.54 -4.21
C PRO A 286 -39.61 -24.46 -3.35
N ALA A 287 -40.68 -25.02 -3.92
CA ALA A 287 -41.60 -25.89 -3.18
C ALA A 287 -40.88 -27.11 -2.57
N ASP A 288 -39.83 -27.58 -3.23
CA ASP A 288 -39.03 -28.73 -2.80
C ASP A 288 -37.89 -28.36 -1.83
N ALA A 289 -37.74 -27.07 -1.47
CA ALA A 289 -36.70 -26.66 -0.54
C ALA A 289 -37.05 -27.17 0.87
N PRO A 290 -36.08 -27.75 1.60
CA PRO A 290 -36.31 -28.20 2.95
C PRO A 290 -36.84 -27.06 3.83
N PRO A 291 -37.64 -27.40 4.87
CA PRO A 291 -38.13 -26.43 5.83
C PRO A 291 -36.97 -25.55 6.32
N ARG A 292 -37.20 -24.25 6.49
CA ARG A 292 -36.20 -23.42 7.18
C ARG A 292 -36.02 -24.03 8.55
N GLU A 293 -34.79 -24.36 8.89
CA GLU A 293 -34.43 -24.71 10.25
C GLU A 293 -34.79 -23.50 11.11
N SER A 294 -35.93 -23.58 11.79
CA SER A 294 -36.27 -22.61 12.83
C SER A 294 -35.22 -22.79 13.90
N ALA A 295 -34.60 -21.70 14.34
CA ALA A 295 -33.79 -21.72 15.55
C ALA A 295 -34.73 -22.10 16.70
N GLU A 296 -34.83 -23.40 16.98
CA GLU A 296 -35.49 -23.90 18.15
C GLU A 296 -34.65 -23.44 19.36
N PRO A 297 -35.29 -23.00 20.45
CA PRO A 297 -34.55 -22.70 21.66
C PRO A 297 -33.90 -24.01 22.12
N VAL A 298 -32.57 -24.08 22.02
CA VAL A 298 -31.80 -25.23 22.49
C VAL A 298 -32.04 -25.33 24.00
N ALA A 299 -32.97 -26.20 24.40
CA ALA A 299 -33.05 -26.70 25.75
C ALA A 299 -31.77 -27.51 25.99
N GLN A 300 -30.90 -26.99 26.83
CA GLN A 300 -29.64 -27.62 27.20
C GLN A 300 -29.94 -28.90 28.00
N THR A 301 -29.96 -30.04 27.31
CA THR A 301 -29.87 -31.35 27.96
C THR A 301 -28.43 -31.85 27.80
N PRO A 302 -27.66 -32.02 28.89
CA PRO A 302 -26.31 -32.53 28.80
C PRO A 302 -26.31 -33.98 28.27
N PRO A 303 -25.35 -34.38 27.41
CA PRO A 303 -25.29 -35.73 26.90
C PRO A 303 -24.90 -36.73 28.01
N GLN A 304 -25.63 -37.85 28.07
CA GLN A 304 -25.27 -39.03 28.86
C GLN A 304 -24.05 -39.74 28.25
N PRO A 305 -23.10 -40.25 29.05
CA PRO A 305 -21.92 -40.94 28.54
C PRO A 305 -22.23 -42.38 28.10
N THR A 306 -21.72 -42.78 26.95
CA THR A 306 -21.72 -44.16 26.46
C THR A 306 -20.59 -44.99 27.10
N PRO A 307 -20.75 -46.32 27.30
CA PRO A 307 -19.76 -47.14 27.99
C PRO A 307 -18.46 -47.35 27.19
N ALA A 308 -17.33 -47.26 27.89
CA ALA A 308 -15.98 -47.39 27.34
C ALA A 308 -15.56 -48.85 27.07
N GLU A 309 -14.86 -49.06 25.95
CA GLU A 309 -14.05 -50.26 25.70
C GLU A 309 -12.66 -50.07 26.31
N GLN A 310 -12.26 -50.98 27.18
CA GLN A 310 -11.01 -50.92 27.95
C GLN A 310 -9.80 -51.37 27.11
N PRO A 311 -8.62 -50.76 27.31
CA PRO A 311 -7.38 -51.51 27.31
C PRO A 311 -6.69 -51.48 28.67
N ALA A 312 -5.84 -52.48 28.84
CA ALA A 312 -5.31 -53.00 30.10
C ALA A 312 -4.40 -52.06 30.91
N ALA A 313 -4.28 -52.44 32.19
CA ALA A 313 -3.63 -51.80 33.31
C ALA A 313 -2.16 -51.37 33.12
N ALA A 314 -1.76 -50.26 33.76
CA ALA A 314 -0.98 -50.29 35.01
C ALA A 314 -0.57 -48.88 35.48
N ALA A 315 -0.83 -48.62 36.78
CA ALA A 315 -0.10 -47.75 37.72
C ALA A 315 0.07 -46.24 37.40
N ALA A 316 -0.04 -45.28 38.33
CA ALA A 316 -0.46 -45.22 39.72
C ALA A 316 -0.50 -43.71 40.13
N VAL A 317 -1.23 -43.44 41.22
CA VAL A 317 -1.10 -42.30 42.17
C VAL A 317 -1.68 -40.91 41.79
N GLU A 318 -2.73 -40.54 42.54
CA GLU A 318 -3.33 -39.21 42.79
C GLU A 318 -2.36 -38.28 43.60
N PRO A 319 -2.57 -36.95 43.85
CA PRO A 319 -3.87 -36.29 44.03
C PRO A 319 -4.03 -34.79 43.65
N GLU A 320 -5.31 -34.39 43.69
CA GLU A 320 -5.94 -33.13 44.16
C GLU A 320 -5.26 -31.76 43.94
N VAL A 321 -6.01 -30.83 43.33
CA VAL A 321 -5.81 -29.38 43.46
C VAL A 321 -7.14 -28.74 43.87
N GLU A 322 -7.12 -28.12 45.05
CA GLU A 322 -8.16 -27.27 45.61
C GLU A 322 -7.92 -25.79 45.21
N VAL A 323 -8.99 -25.00 45.23
CA VAL A 323 -9.14 -23.64 44.68
C VAL A 323 -8.94 -22.57 45.76
N GLU A 324 -8.27 -21.46 45.47
CA GLU A 324 -8.55 -20.09 45.98
C GLU A 324 -7.65 -19.08 45.23
N GLN A 325 -8.13 -18.00 44.59
CA GLN A 325 -8.78 -16.76 45.05
C GLN A 325 -7.92 -15.83 45.94
N GLU A 326 -7.23 -14.83 45.36
CA GLU A 326 -6.92 -13.52 45.99
C GLU A 326 -6.50 -12.37 45.04
N ALA A 327 -7.10 -11.20 45.26
CA ALA A 327 -7.27 -10.06 44.35
C ALA A 327 -6.03 -9.16 44.16
N GLY A 328 -5.99 -8.41 43.05
CA GLY A 328 -5.02 -7.34 42.82
C GLY A 328 -5.50 -5.95 43.29
N GLU A 329 -4.62 -5.22 43.97
CA GLU A 329 -4.77 -3.80 44.37
C GLU A 329 -4.21 -2.82 43.30
N PRO A 330 -4.34 -1.48 43.43
CA PRO A 330 -4.91 -0.64 42.38
C PRO A 330 -3.87 0.16 41.58
N ARG A 331 -4.20 0.48 40.32
CA ARG A 331 -3.43 1.39 39.46
C ARG A 331 -3.70 2.88 39.78
N PRO A 332 -2.70 3.77 39.58
CA PRO A 332 -2.81 5.18 39.93
C PRO A 332 -3.62 6.00 38.91
N ALA A 333 -4.21 7.09 39.40
CA ALA A 333 -5.11 7.98 38.68
C ALA A 333 -4.43 8.89 37.62
N PRO A 334 -5.14 9.31 36.55
CA PRO A 334 -4.58 10.14 35.49
C PRO A 334 -4.56 11.63 35.86
N VAL A 335 -3.42 12.27 35.59
CA VAL A 335 -3.19 13.71 35.81
C VAL A 335 -3.87 14.54 34.72
N LYS A 336 -4.74 15.48 35.14
CA LYS A 336 -5.42 16.46 34.28
C LYS A 336 -4.43 17.46 33.68
N ARG A 337 -4.31 17.51 32.35
CA ARG A 337 -3.57 18.57 31.63
C ARG A 337 -4.40 19.85 31.60
N LYS A 338 -3.84 20.97 32.09
CA LYS A 338 -4.42 22.31 32.00
C LYS A 338 -4.43 22.79 30.55
N ALA A 339 -5.55 23.38 30.12
CA ALA A 339 -5.71 24.00 28.80
C ALA A 339 -4.78 25.21 28.64
N LYS A 340 -3.98 25.23 27.57
CA LYS A 340 -3.22 26.41 27.13
C LYS A 340 -4.11 27.29 26.24
N ALA A 341 -4.08 28.59 26.50
CA ALA A 341 -4.81 29.61 25.76
C ALA A 341 -4.38 29.69 24.28
N LYS A 342 -5.35 29.90 23.38
CA LYS A 342 -5.12 30.19 21.95
C LYS A 342 -4.39 31.54 21.79
N PRO A 343 -3.39 31.66 20.90
CA PRO A 343 -2.91 32.98 20.49
C PRO A 343 -3.93 33.65 19.56
N ARG A 344 -4.22 34.93 19.81
CA ARG A 344 -5.04 35.78 18.93
C ARG A 344 -4.32 35.93 17.58
N LYS A 345 -4.99 35.58 16.48
CA LYS A 345 -4.57 36.03 15.13
C LYS A 345 -4.60 37.57 15.13
N ARG A 346 -3.45 38.21 14.94
CA ARG A 346 -3.38 39.58 14.44
C ARG A 346 -3.85 39.56 12.99
N ARG A 347 -4.78 40.46 12.66
CA ARG A 347 -5.23 40.74 11.31
C ARG A 347 -4.03 41.32 10.55
N ALA A 348 -3.57 40.65 9.50
CA ALA A 348 -2.61 41.24 8.58
C ALA A 348 -3.33 42.37 7.83
N GLU A 349 -2.80 43.58 7.91
CA GLU A 349 -3.23 44.71 7.11
C GLU A 349 -2.83 44.45 5.65
N HIS A 350 -3.78 44.63 4.73
CA HIS A 350 -3.51 44.61 3.30
C HIS A 350 -2.65 45.82 2.92
N PRO A 351 -1.56 45.67 2.15
CA PRO A 351 -0.94 46.83 1.50
C PRO A 351 -1.85 47.35 0.38
N PRO A 352 -1.86 48.68 0.11
CA PRO A 352 -2.71 49.26 -0.92
C PRO A 352 -2.22 48.90 -2.33
N PHE A 353 -3.18 48.61 -3.21
CA PHE A 353 -2.97 48.50 -4.65
C PHE A 353 -2.36 49.78 -5.22
N PRO A 354 -1.35 49.72 -6.11
CA PRO A 354 -0.92 50.88 -6.86
C PRO A 354 -1.92 51.15 -8.00
N ILE A 355 -2.49 52.35 -7.98
CA ILE A 355 -3.21 52.95 -9.10
C ILE A 355 -2.15 53.37 -10.12
N PHE A 356 -2.12 52.72 -11.28
CA PHE A 356 -1.43 53.27 -12.45
C PHE A 356 -2.41 54.12 -13.25
N ARG A 357 -1.96 55.36 -13.47
CA ARG A 357 -2.54 56.37 -14.35
C ARG A 357 -1.92 56.23 -15.74
#